data_AF-A0A1P8RX31-F1
#
_entry.id   AF-A0A1P8RX31-F1
#
_cell.length_a   1.000
_cell.length_b   1.000
_cell.length_c   1.000
_cell.angle_alpha   90.00
_cell.angle_beta   90.00
_cell.angle_gamma   90.00
#
_symmetry.space_group_name_H-M   'P 1'
#
loop_
_entity.id
_entity.type
_entity.pdbx_description
1 polymer ?
#
loop_
_entity_poly.entity_id
_entity_poly.type
_entity_poly.pdbx_seq_one_letter_code
_entity_poly.pdbx_strand_id
1 'polypeptide(L)'
;MSLIKPAYLLITSFIIWLIAYLSIPATYINLGESLWFPILTLTFFNLLFVLGLNTVNGVPKKHPQISIQKKQIIILLLFGIGVLGATLRVFQRVFIQEIYFAEDLVKTRMDLMANEGNSGLIGVISAVAYPFTTVTLMLAILWIKSIRKSFFIVIFLIGLYPIYDSFLTESRLLIVFVLGMLVVTVLASKISFFKSFTTFNFHKLPLFRIPTILRRKRVFIPLIIISVGFVIFSQKVINNRLAAFGYKDTLTIWEYYHETKIDKDFKQEVKRENSIVQKNKQIGMYSLKHYFSHSVFEYVRLVNHLESSYGYYYGLFEFYTFIKFAKIIGFDIPSFSELNEVSYKPAVYTTFWGPFFIDFGVFGFIISFILGRFTKRMYLKAREGSESAILIYAFIAVIILASFFVNLAMGGNLYFLNAIFISILFIKFWPNKTVITV
;
A
#
# COMPACT_ATOMS: atom_id res chain seq x y z
N MET A 1 -3.41 21.76 -9.93
CA MET A 1 -3.64 20.82 -8.81
C MET A 1 -2.34 20.63 -8.06
N SER A 2 -2.38 20.25 -6.79
CA SER A 2 -1.20 20.27 -5.90
C SER A 2 -0.60 18.89 -5.65
N LEU A 3 -0.50 18.10 -6.71
CA LEU A 3 0.07 16.77 -6.67
C LEU A 3 1.59 16.80 -6.42
N ILE A 4 2.06 15.94 -5.52
CA ILE A 4 3.48 15.73 -5.24
C ILE A 4 4.11 15.05 -6.47
N LYS A 5 5.33 15.46 -6.85
CA LYS A 5 6.06 14.84 -7.97
C LYS A 5 6.53 13.41 -7.58
N PRO A 6 6.55 12.45 -8.52
CA PRO A 6 6.97 11.08 -8.23
C PRO A 6 8.39 10.97 -7.65
N ALA A 7 9.33 11.76 -8.15
CA ALA A 7 10.71 11.78 -7.65
C ALA A 7 10.79 12.20 -6.17
N TYR A 8 9.94 13.14 -5.72
CA TYR A 8 9.91 13.54 -4.31
C TYR A 8 9.31 12.44 -3.43
N LEU A 9 8.36 11.65 -3.93
CA LEU A 9 7.84 10.50 -3.19
C LEU A 9 8.92 9.44 -2.99
N LEU A 10 9.72 9.18 -4.02
CA LEU A 10 10.83 8.23 -3.96
C LEU A 10 11.91 8.67 -2.96
N ILE A 11 12.34 9.94 -3.04
CA ILE A 11 13.28 10.53 -2.09
C ILE A 11 12.73 10.47 -0.66
N THR A 12 11.43 10.78 -0.49
CA THR A 12 10.77 10.70 0.82
C THR A 12 10.78 9.27 1.35
N SER A 13 10.51 8.26 0.49
CA SER A 13 10.57 6.84 0.85
C SER A 13 11.95 6.46 1.39
N PHE A 14 13.01 6.85 0.67
CA PHE A 14 14.39 6.62 1.07
C PHE A 14 14.73 7.32 2.40
N ILE A 15 14.33 8.57 2.59
CA ILE A 15 14.58 9.32 3.83
C ILE A 15 13.87 8.66 5.03
N ILE A 16 12.62 8.22 4.87
CA ILE A 16 11.88 7.51 5.92
C ILE A 16 12.62 6.22 6.30
N TRP A 17 13.01 5.43 5.31
CA TRP A 17 13.79 4.22 5.52
C TRP A 17 15.12 4.52 6.24
N LEU A 18 15.86 5.53 5.78
CA LEU A 18 17.16 5.91 6.35
C LEU A 18 17.02 6.37 7.82
N ILE A 19 16.02 7.19 8.14
CA ILE A 19 15.75 7.62 9.52
C ILE A 19 15.39 6.42 10.40
N ALA A 20 14.55 5.50 9.90
CA ALA A 20 14.18 4.29 10.63
C ALA A 20 15.40 3.40 10.89
N TYR A 21 16.26 3.22 9.87
CA TYR A 21 17.49 2.45 9.98
C TYR A 21 18.49 3.08 10.95
N LEU A 22 18.76 4.39 10.85
CA LEU A 22 19.69 5.07 11.77
C LEU A 22 19.21 5.10 13.23
N SER A 23 17.90 4.90 13.46
CA SER A 23 17.30 4.95 14.80
C SER A 23 17.00 3.59 15.42
N ILE A 24 17.18 2.48 14.68
CA ILE A 24 16.95 1.14 15.22
C ILE A 24 18.17 0.69 16.05
N PRO A 25 17.99 0.21 17.30
CA PRO A 25 19.09 -0.27 18.14
C PRO A 25 19.44 -1.73 17.78
N ALA A 26 19.72 -1.97 16.50
CA ALA A 26 20.09 -3.27 15.99
C ALA A 26 20.89 -3.17 14.69
N THR A 27 21.72 -4.18 14.48
CA THR A 27 22.45 -4.39 13.22
C THR A 27 21.92 -5.61 12.49
N TYR A 28 21.76 -5.52 11.18
CA TYR A 28 21.34 -6.64 10.35
C TYR A 28 22.54 -7.55 10.05
N ILE A 29 22.36 -8.85 10.20
CA ILE A 29 23.39 -9.88 9.98
C ILE A 29 22.94 -10.86 8.87
N ASN A 30 23.81 -11.80 8.50
CA ASN A 30 23.55 -12.82 7.46
C ASN A 30 23.06 -12.22 6.13
N LEU A 31 23.74 -11.18 5.64
CA LEU A 31 23.31 -10.49 4.42
C LEU A 31 23.66 -11.25 3.12
N GLY A 32 24.41 -12.35 3.21
CA GLY A 32 24.95 -13.09 2.06
C GLY A 32 26.39 -12.69 1.72
N GLU A 33 26.93 -13.29 0.67
CA GLU A 33 28.35 -13.16 0.30
C GLU A 33 28.68 -11.80 -0.34
N SER A 34 27.75 -11.20 -1.08
CA SER A 34 27.95 -9.94 -1.80
C SER A 34 27.02 -8.84 -1.29
N LEU A 35 27.59 -7.77 -0.74
CA LEU A 35 26.82 -6.56 -0.43
C LEU A 35 26.67 -5.65 -1.65
N TRP A 36 27.67 -5.63 -2.52
CA TRP A 36 27.75 -4.66 -3.60
C TRP A 36 26.77 -4.94 -4.73
N PHE A 37 26.64 -6.20 -5.15
CA PHE A 37 25.77 -6.53 -6.28
C PHE A 37 24.30 -6.15 -6.01
N PRO A 38 23.67 -6.55 -4.88
CA PRO A 38 22.30 -6.13 -4.56
C PRO A 38 22.15 -4.60 -4.40
N ILE A 39 23.12 -3.93 -3.76
CA ILE A 39 23.05 -2.47 -3.59
C ILE A 39 23.10 -1.77 -4.96
N LEU A 40 23.95 -2.24 -5.87
CA LEU A 40 24.05 -1.71 -7.21
C LEU A 40 22.76 -1.96 -8.00
N THR A 41 22.21 -3.16 -8.02
CA THR A 41 20.95 -3.45 -8.74
C THR A 41 19.81 -2.60 -8.24
N LEU A 42 19.65 -2.46 -6.91
CA LEU A 42 18.64 -1.59 -6.31
C LEU A 42 18.85 -0.13 -6.71
N THR A 43 20.09 0.35 -6.70
CA THR A 43 20.43 1.71 -7.12
C THR A 43 20.12 1.94 -8.60
N PHE A 44 20.46 0.98 -9.46
CA PHE A 44 20.19 1.04 -10.89
C PHE A 44 18.69 1.03 -11.20
N PHE A 45 17.87 0.23 -10.50
CA PHE A 45 16.41 0.30 -10.64
C PHE A 45 15.90 1.71 -10.34
N ASN A 46 16.30 2.30 -9.22
CA ASN A 46 15.86 3.63 -8.83
C ASN A 46 16.38 4.71 -9.79
N LEU A 47 17.63 4.61 -10.25
CA LEU A 47 18.21 5.53 -11.23
C LEU A 47 17.43 5.49 -12.54
N LEU A 48 17.19 4.31 -13.10
CA LEU A 48 16.47 4.14 -14.36
C LEU A 48 15.01 4.57 -14.26
N PHE A 49 14.35 4.33 -13.12
CA PHE A 49 13.03 4.89 -12.83
C PHE A 49 13.06 6.43 -12.90
N VAL A 50 14.02 7.07 -12.25
CA VAL A 50 14.19 8.53 -12.26
C VAL A 50 14.52 9.06 -13.65
N LEU A 51 15.38 8.39 -14.42
CA LEU A 51 15.64 8.74 -15.81
C LEU A 51 14.35 8.65 -16.64
N GLY A 52 13.56 7.58 -16.46
CA GLY A 52 12.24 7.44 -17.07
C GLY A 52 11.32 8.62 -16.76
N LEU A 53 11.29 9.11 -15.52
CA LEU A 53 10.52 10.30 -15.11
C LEU A 53 10.96 11.58 -15.83
N ASN A 54 12.24 11.70 -16.20
CA ASN A 54 12.79 12.90 -16.82
C ASN A 54 12.62 12.93 -18.34
N THR A 55 12.37 11.79 -18.98
CA THR A 55 12.16 11.73 -20.44
C THR A 55 10.77 12.17 -20.92
N VAL A 56 9.83 12.45 -20.01
CA VAL A 56 8.46 12.89 -20.36
C VAL A 56 8.24 14.33 -19.88
N ASN A 57 8.25 15.26 -20.84
CA ASN A 57 8.21 16.71 -20.56
C ASN A 57 6.80 17.31 -20.56
N GLY A 58 5.83 16.67 -21.23
CA GLY A 58 4.48 17.21 -21.35
C GLY A 58 3.46 16.15 -21.76
N VAL A 59 2.18 16.51 -21.61
CA VAL A 59 1.04 15.72 -22.09
C VAL A 59 -0.01 16.66 -22.70
N PRO A 60 -0.78 16.21 -23.70
CA PRO A 60 -1.86 17.00 -24.27
C PRO A 60 -2.89 17.40 -23.20
N LYS A 61 -3.32 18.66 -23.21
CA LYS A 61 -4.30 19.22 -22.25
C LYS A 61 -5.76 18.93 -22.59
N LYS A 62 -6.05 18.14 -23.64
CA LYS A 62 -7.43 17.85 -24.04
C LYS A 62 -8.01 16.77 -23.13
N HIS A 63 -9.00 17.15 -22.34
CA HIS A 63 -9.83 16.22 -21.57
C HIS A 63 -11.27 16.37 -22.01
N PRO A 64 -11.92 15.28 -22.47
CA PRO A 64 -13.32 15.33 -22.86
C PRO A 64 -14.17 15.73 -21.65
N GLN A 65 -15.09 16.67 -21.86
CA GLN A 65 -15.98 17.11 -20.80
C GLN A 65 -17.05 16.03 -20.57
N ILE A 66 -17.09 15.51 -19.35
CA ILE A 66 -18.05 14.49 -18.92
C ILE A 66 -19.31 15.19 -18.38
N SER A 67 -20.48 14.81 -18.88
CA SER A 67 -21.77 15.36 -18.43
C SER A 67 -22.04 15.02 -16.95
N ILE A 68 -22.83 15.84 -16.25
CA ILE A 68 -23.21 15.59 -14.85
C ILE A 68 -23.97 14.27 -14.72
N GLN A 69 -24.89 13.98 -15.65
CA GLN A 69 -25.66 12.73 -15.69
C GLN A 69 -24.75 11.51 -15.80
N LYS A 70 -23.77 11.52 -16.71
CA LYS A 70 -22.80 10.43 -16.84
C LYS A 70 -22.02 10.21 -15.55
N LYS A 71 -21.57 11.29 -14.87
CA LYS A 71 -20.87 11.19 -13.58
C LYS A 71 -21.72 10.52 -12.50
N GLN A 72 -22.99 10.89 -12.40
CA GLN A 72 -23.92 10.34 -11.42
C GLN A 72 -24.18 8.85 -11.67
N ILE A 73 -24.42 8.45 -12.93
CA ILE A 73 -24.65 7.05 -13.29
C ILE A 73 -23.41 6.21 -13.03
N ILE A 74 -22.23 6.67 -13.42
CA ILE A 74 -20.97 5.97 -13.14
C ILE A 74 -20.78 5.77 -11.64
N ILE A 75 -20.98 6.80 -10.83
CA ILE A 75 -20.90 6.68 -9.37
C ILE A 75 -21.90 5.65 -8.86
N LEU A 76 -23.16 5.70 -9.30
CA LEU A 76 -24.19 4.78 -8.82
C LEU A 76 -23.85 3.32 -9.14
N LEU A 77 -23.38 3.04 -10.36
CA LEU A 77 -23.00 1.69 -10.78
C LEU A 77 -21.79 1.17 -10.00
N LEU A 78 -20.72 1.96 -9.92
CA LEU A 78 -19.51 1.57 -9.18
C LEU A 78 -19.79 1.44 -7.67
N PHE A 79 -20.66 2.31 -7.13
CA PHE A 79 -21.12 2.23 -5.76
C PHE A 79 -21.88 0.93 -5.50
N GLY A 80 -22.81 0.56 -6.40
CA GLY A 80 -23.56 -0.69 -6.31
C GLY A 80 -22.66 -1.92 -6.31
N ILE A 81 -21.68 -1.98 -7.21
CA ILE A 81 -20.66 -3.04 -7.24
C ILE A 81 -19.87 -3.09 -5.92
N GLY A 82 -19.45 -1.93 -5.42
CA GLY A 82 -18.70 -1.82 -4.18
C GLY A 82 -19.51 -2.27 -2.96
N VAL A 83 -20.77 -1.86 -2.85
CA VAL A 83 -21.69 -2.27 -1.77
C VAL A 83 -21.90 -3.77 -1.80
N LEU A 84 -22.20 -4.34 -2.98
CA LEU A 84 -22.35 -5.80 -3.13
C LEU A 84 -21.07 -6.53 -2.67
N GLY A 85 -19.90 -6.06 -3.11
CA GLY A 85 -18.61 -6.62 -2.71
C GLY A 85 -18.38 -6.54 -1.19
N ALA A 86 -18.66 -5.40 -0.57
CA ALA A 86 -18.54 -5.21 0.88
C ALA A 86 -19.52 -6.10 1.65
N THR A 87 -20.78 -6.23 1.19
CA THR A 87 -21.77 -7.11 1.81
C THR A 87 -21.36 -8.57 1.71
N LEU A 88 -20.90 -9.04 0.53
CA LEU A 88 -20.38 -10.40 0.37
C LEU A 88 -19.15 -10.64 1.25
N ARG A 89 -18.30 -9.63 1.43
CA ARG A 89 -17.12 -9.71 2.30
C ARG A 89 -17.52 -9.83 3.77
N VAL A 90 -18.50 -9.05 4.22
CA VAL A 90 -19.08 -9.17 5.57
C VAL A 90 -19.70 -10.55 5.74
N PHE A 91 -20.50 -11.02 4.78
CA PHE A 91 -21.11 -12.34 4.82
C PHE A 91 -20.05 -13.45 4.94
N GLN A 92 -19.02 -13.41 4.10
CA GLN A 92 -17.90 -14.35 4.17
C GLN A 92 -17.24 -14.34 5.55
N ARG A 93 -16.95 -13.16 6.10
CA ARG A 93 -16.23 -13.04 7.37
C ARG A 93 -17.05 -13.41 8.60
N VAL A 94 -18.36 -13.18 8.55
CA VAL A 94 -19.29 -13.49 9.65
C VAL A 94 -19.70 -14.96 9.62
N PHE A 95 -20.09 -15.49 8.45
CA PHE A 95 -20.76 -16.79 8.36
C PHE A 95 -19.90 -17.92 7.79
N ILE A 96 -18.83 -17.61 7.04
CA ILE A 96 -17.96 -18.65 6.44
C ILE A 96 -16.67 -18.78 7.25
N GLN A 97 -16.03 -17.66 7.56
CA GLN A 97 -14.73 -17.63 8.22
C GLN A 97 -14.83 -17.41 9.73
N GLU A 98 -15.99 -16.93 10.21
CA GLU A 98 -16.26 -16.58 11.61
C GLU A 98 -15.17 -15.69 12.26
N ILE A 99 -14.41 -14.95 11.44
CA ILE A 99 -13.19 -14.25 11.86
C ILE A 99 -13.50 -13.11 12.84
N TYR A 100 -14.73 -12.58 12.83
CA TYR A 100 -15.16 -11.54 13.77
C TYR A 100 -15.57 -12.08 15.14
N PHE A 101 -15.75 -13.39 15.27
CA PHE A 101 -16.08 -14.07 16.53
C PHE A 101 -14.92 -14.92 17.06
N ALA A 102 -13.80 -14.95 16.36
CA ALA A 102 -12.61 -15.68 16.76
C ALA A 102 -12.06 -15.17 18.10
N GLU A 103 -11.85 -16.10 19.05
CA GLU A 103 -11.18 -15.80 20.32
C GLU A 103 -9.71 -15.39 20.11
N ASP A 104 -9.03 -16.06 19.17
CA ASP A 104 -7.69 -15.71 18.71
C ASP A 104 -7.72 -15.36 17.22
N LEU A 105 -7.79 -14.06 16.95
CA LEU A 105 -7.77 -13.50 15.60
C LEU A 105 -6.46 -13.81 14.86
N VAL A 106 -5.33 -13.90 15.56
CA VAL A 106 -4.01 -14.15 14.95
C VAL A 106 -3.97 -15.59 14.45
N LYS A 107 -4.34 -16.55 15.30
CA LYS A 107 -4.41 -17.97 14.94
C LYS A 107 -5.40 -18.21 13.79
N THR A 108 -6.61 -17.66 13.91
CA THR A 108 -7.65 -17.80 12.86
C THR A 108 -7.17 -17.27 11.52
N ARG A 109 -6.42 -16.15 11.50
CA ARG A 109 -5.82 -15.63 10.27
C ARG A 109 -4.76 -16.57 9.69
N MET A 110 -3.93 -17.19 10.53
CA MET A 110 -2.93 -18.15 10.07
C MET A 110 -3.58 -19.37 9.43
N ASP A 111 -4.62 -19.91 10.05
CA ASP A 111 -5.39 -21.05 9.54
C ASP A 111 -6.07 -20.73 8.20
N LEU A 112 -6.62 -19.51 8.07
CA LEU A 112 -7.21 -19.02 6.83
C LEU A 112 -6.16 -18.75 5.72
N MET A 113 -4.91 -18.43 6.08
CA MET A 113 -3.82 -18.26 5.12
C MET A 113 -3.26 -19.60 4.64
N ALA A 114 -3.27 -20.63 5.48
CA ALA A 114 -2.79 -21.97 5.14
C ALA A 114 -3.68 -22.65 4.08
N ASN A 115 -4.97 -22.32 4.03
CA ASN A 115 -5.93 -22.91 3.10
C ASN A 115 -6.33 -21.91 2.00
N GLU A 116 -5.61 -21.91 0.87
CA GLU A 116 -5.88 -21.02 -0.28
C GLU A 116 -7.35 -21.10 -0.79
N GLY A 117 -8.03 -22.24 -0.56
CA GLY A 117 -9.42 -22.49 -0.94
C GLY A 117 -10.50 -22.03 0.04
N ASN A 118 -10.16 -21.61 1.26
CA ASN A 118 -11.14 -21.34 2.34
C ASN A 118 -12.14 -20.20 2.04
N SER A 119 -11.92 -19.45 0.97
CA SER A 119 -12.75 -18.32 0.57
C SER A 119 -13.84 -18.70 -0.45
N GLY A 120 -13.66 -19.80 -1.18
CA GLY A 120 -14.50 -20.17 -2.33
C GLY A 120 -14.66 -19.05 -3.38
N LEU A 121 -15.63 -19.23 -4.28
CA LEU A 121 -15.97 -18.24 -5.32
C LEU A 121 -16.48 -16.92 -4.70
N ILE A 122 -17.20 -16.99 -3.58
CA ILE A 122 -17.73 -15.81 -2.87
C ILE A 122 -16.59 -14.89 -2.45
N GLY A 123 -15.52 -15.42 -1.88
CA GLY A 123 -14.41 -14.59 -1.45
C GLY A 123 -13.56 -14.04 -2.59
N VAL A 124 -13.54 -14.71 -3.74
CA VAL A 124 -12.97 -14.15 -4.97
C VAL A 124 -13.78 -12.94 -5.44
N ILE A 125 -15.09 -13.10 -5.60
CA ILE A 125 -15.98 -12.03 -6.06
C ILE A 125 -15.92 -10.86 -5.08
N SER A 126 -15.99 -11.13 -3.77
CA SER A 126 -15.92 -10.10 -2.74
C SER A 126 -14.60 -9.33 -2.81
N ALA A 127 -13.45 -10.02 -2.93
CA ALA A 127 -12.13 -9.41 -2.98
C ALA A 127 -11.93 -8.50 -4.19
N VAL A 128 -12.50 -8.84 -5.35
CA VAL A 128 -12.43 -8.02 -6.56
C VAL A 128 -13.42 -6.85 -6.51
N ALA A 129 -14.59 -7.03 -5.90
CA ALA A 129 -15.67 -6.04 -5.90
C ALA A 129 -15.56 -4.99 -4.77
N TYR A 130 -15.16 -5.36 -3.55
CA TYR A 130 -15.14 -4.40 -2.43
C TYR A 130 -14.22 -3.17 -2.64
N PRO A 131 -13.08 -3.24 -3.38
CA PRO A 131 -12.25 -2.05 -3.66
C PRO A 131 -12.98 -0.95 -4.43
N PHE A 132 -14.08 -1.27 -5.12
CA PHE A 132 -14.92 -0.26 -5.76
C PHE A 132 -15.54 0.73 -4.76
N THR A 133 -15.70 0.37 -3.49
CA THR A 133 -16.18 1.31 -2.45
C THR A 133 -15.25 2.52 -2.34
N THR A 134 -13.94 2.28 -2.21
CA THR A 134 -12.92 3.34 -2.13
C THR A 134 -12.75 4.08 -3.45
N VAL A 135 -12.71 3.38 -4.60
CA VAL A 135 -12.57 4.05 -5.91
C VAL A 135 -13.79 4.94 -6.20
N THR A 136 -14.99 4.51 -5.82
CA THR A 136 -16.20 5.33 -5.89
C THR A 136 -16.08 6.56 -4.99
N LEU A 137 -15.57 6.42 -3.77
CA LEU A 137 -15.31 7.56 -2.89
C LEU A 137 -14.29 8.53 -3.51
N MET A 138 -13.22 8.03 -4.13
CA MET A 138 -12.26 8.88 -4.84
C MET A 138 -12.94 9.68 -5.96
N LEU A 139 -13.77 9.04 -6.79
CA LEU A 139 -14.54 9.72 -7.82
C LEU A 139 -15.56 10.71 -7.24
N ALA A 140 -16.20 10.36 -6.14
CA ALA A 140 -17.15 11.23 -5.46
C ALA A 140 -16.48 12.50 -4.91
N ILE A 141 -15.24 12.40 -4.41
CA ILE A 141 -14.42 13.56 -4.03
C ILE A 141 -14.11 14.44 -5.25
N LEU A 142 -13.70 13.83 -6.38
CA LEU A 142 -13.39 14.58 -7.61
C LEU A 142 -14.63 15.25 -8.22
N TRP A 143 -15.80 14.63 -8.07
CA TRP A 143 -17.07 15.09 -8.62
C TRP A 143 -18.06 15.58 -7.56
N ILE A 144 -17.56 16.11 -6.44
CA ILE A 144 -18.38 16.53 -5.29
C ILE A 144 -19.54 17.46 -5.65
N LYS A 145 -19.37 18.31 -6.68
CA LYS A 145 -20.41 19.24 -7.16
C LYS A 145 -21.52 18.58 -7.97
N SER A 146 -21.31 17.35 -8.44
CA SER A 146 -22.25 16.58 -9.25
C SER A 146 -23.13 15.65 -8.43
N ILE A 147 -22.95 15.59 -7.10
CA ILE A 147 -23.58 14.59 -6.22
C ILE A 147 -24.33 15.31 -5.10
N ARG A 148 -25.49 14.78 -4.70
CA ARG A 148 -26.22 15.27 -3.52
C ARG A 148 -25.39 15.02 -2.25
N LYS A 149 -25.39 15.99 -1.32
CA LYS A 149 -24.60 15.91 -0.06
C LYS A 149 -24.95 14.67 0.77
N SER A 150 -26.22 14.30 0.87
CA SER A 150 -26.68 13.11 1.58
C SER A 150 -26.10 11.83 0.99
N PHE A 151 -26.14 11.68 -0.34
CA PHE A 151 -25.56 10.52 -1.02
C PHE A 151 -24.04 10.48 -0.89
N PHE A 152 -23.36 11.63 -0.90
CA PHE A 152 -21.92 11.69 -0.62
C PHE A 152 -21.57 11.16 0.78
N ILE A 153 -22.37 11.45 1.82
CA ILE A 153 -22.13 10.92 3.17
C ILE A 153 -22.21 9.39 3.17
N VAL A 154 -23.19 8.82 2.46
CA VAL A 154 -23.35 7.36 2.33
C VAL A 154 -22.12 6.76 1.61
N ILE A 155 -21.70 7.35 0.50
CA ILE A 155 -20.48 6.94 -0.23
C ILE A 155 -19.24 7.08 0.66
N PHE A 156 -19.16 8.12 1.49
CA PHE A 156 -18.05 8.32 2.41
C PHE A 156 -17.95 7.22 3.45
N LEU A 157 -19.07 6.89 4.12
CA LEU A 157 -19.08 5.83 5.13
C LEU A 157 -18.73 4.47 4.51
N ILE A 158 -19.40 4.08 3.42
CA ILE A 158 -19.15 2.79 2.77
C ILE A 158 -17.80 2.77 2.05
N GLY A 159 -17.34 3.89 1.51
CA GLY A 159 -16.06 4.02 0.83
C GLY A 159 -14.84 3.80 1.72
N LEU A 160 -15.02 3.96 3.03
CA LEU A 160 -14.04 3.64 4.06
C LEU A 160 -14.14 2.19 4.56
N TYR A 161 -15.03 1.37 3.99
CA TYR A 161 -15.17 -0.04 4.37
C TYR A 161 -13.85 -0.82 4.44
N PRO A 162 -12.91 -0.70 3.47
CA PRO A 162 -11.63 -1.40 3.56
C PRO A 162 -10.82 -1.05 4.81
N ILE A 163 -10.98 0.18 5.34
CA ILE A 163 -10.33 0.60 6.59
C ILE A 163 -11.02 -0.07 7.79
N TYR A 164 -12.36 -0.09 7.83
CA TYR A 164 -13.11 -0.77 8.90
C TYR A 164 -12.79 -2.27 8.93
N ASP A 165 -12.84 -2.90 7.77
CA ASP A 165 -12.49 -4.30 7.54
C ASP A 165 -11.06 -4.62 8.00
N SER A 166 -10.13 -3.68 7.79
CA SER A 166 -8.75 -3.78 8.23
C SER A 166 -8.58 -3.65 9.74
N PHE A 167 -9.34 -2.76 10.40
CA PHE A 167 -9.34 -2.68 11.86
C PHE A 167 -9.82 -3.98 12.49
N LEU A 168 -10.90 -4.56 11.96
CA LEU A 168 -11.46 -5.83 12.43
C LEU A 168 -10.54 -7.03 12.17
N THR A 169 -9.65 -6.95 11.18
CA THR A 169 -8.67 -8.00 10.88
C THR A 169 -7.24 -7.67 11.25
N GLU A 170 -7.02 -6.64 12.06
CA GLU A 170 -5.68 -6.22 12.49
C GLU A 170 -4.68 -6.07 11.31
N SER A 171 -5.16 -5.51 10.19
CA SER A 171 -4.35 -5.20 9.01
C SER A 171 -3.97 -3.73 9.01
N ARG A 172 -2.66 -3.43 9.02
CA ARG A 172 -2.16 -2.05 9.06
C ARG A 172 -1.89 -1.48 7.68
N LEU A 173 -1.36 -2.31 6.78
CA LEU A 173 -0.94 -1.87 5.44
C LEU A 173 -2.10 -1.39 4.58
N LEU A 174 -3.23 -2.10 4.60
CA LEU A 174 -4.40 -1.73 3.81
C LEU A 174 -4.98 -0.37 4.26
N ILE A 175 -4.94 -0.07 5.56
CA ILE A 175 -5.34 1.25 6.10
C ILE A 175 -4.45 2.35 5.52
N VAL A 176 -3.13 2.19 5.62
CA VAL A 176 -2.15 3.15 5.10
C VAL A 176 -2.30 3.32 3.60
N PHE A 177 -2.52 2.22 2.88
CA PHE A 177 -2.69 2.21 1.43
C PHE A 177 -3.92 3.04 0.99
N VAL A 178 -5.08 2.75 1.56
CA VAL A 178 -6.34 3.43 1.24
C VAL A 178 -6.29 4.91 1.65
N LEU A 179 -5.79 5.21 2.84
CA LEU A 179 -5.64 6.60 3.28
C LEU A 179 -4.69 7.38 2.37
N GLY A 180 -3.57 6.77 1.96
CA GLY A 180 -2.63 7.36 1.01
C GLY A 180 -3.30 7.70 -0.32
N MET A 181 -4.08 6.77 -0.89
CA MET A 181 -4.82 7.00 -2.13
C MET A 181 -5.84 8.14 -2.00
N LEU A 182 -6.58 8.18 -0.88
CA LEU A 182 -7.54 9.25 -0.61
C LEU A 182 -6.85 10.61 -0.43
N VAL A 183 -5.72 10.67 0.27
CA VAL A 183 -4.93 11.90 0.41
C VAL A 183 -4.48 12.42 -0.95
N VAL A 184 -3.91 11.56 -1.80
CA VAL A 184 -3.48 11.97 -3.15
C VAL A 184 -4.68 12.46 -3.98
N THR A 185 -5.82 11.79 -3.89
CA THR A 185 -7.06 12.19 -4.58
C THR A 185 -7.55 13.55 -4.11
N VAL A 186 -7.53 13.81 -2.80
CA VAL A 186 -7.93 15.09 -2.22
C VAL A 186 -6.99 16.22 -2.66
N LEU A 187 -5.67 15.97 -2.69
CA LEU A 187 -4.67 16.92 -3.22
C LEU A 187 -4.85 17.20 -4.73
N ALA A 188 -5.33 16.21 -5.47
CA ALA A 188 -5.68 16.36 -6.89
C ALA A 188 -7.01 17.10 -7.08
N SER A 189 -7.94 17.02 -6.13
CA SER A 189 -9.28 17.59 -6.27
C SER A 189 -9.26 19.12 -6.42
N LYS A 190 -10.29 19.68 -7.07
CA LYS A 190 -10.48 21.14 -7.19
C LYS A 190 -11.06 21.78 -5.91
N ILE A 191 -11.13 21.02 -4.81
CA ILE A 191 -11.67 21.50 -3.53
C ILE A 191 -10.78 22.66 -3.04
N SER A 192 -11.38 23.81 -2.76
CA SER A 192 -10.69 25.07 -2.45
C SER A 192 -9.74 24.99 -1.24
N PHE A 193 -9.99 24.04 -0.35
CA PHE A 193 -9.32 23.83 0.93
C PHE A 193 -7.81 23.53 0.82
N PHE A 194 -7.37 22.88 -0.27
CA PHE A 194 -5.97 22.43 -0.46
C PHE A 194 -5.18 23.26 -1.49
N LYS A 195 -5.61 24.50 -1.77
CA LYS A 195 -4.95 25.34 -2.81
C LYS A 195 -3.65 26.01 -2.37
N SER A 196 -3.37 26.06 -1.07
CA SER A 196 -2.24 26.79 -0.49
C SER A 196 -1.26 25.82 0.19
N PHE A 197 0.04 26.01 -0.04
CA PHE A 197 1.11 25.16 0.51
C PHE A 197 2.14 26.01 1.23
N THR A 198 2.62 25.53 2.37
CA THR A 198 3.82 26.04 3.01
C THR A 198 4.99 25.14 2.64
N THR A 199 6.07 25.75 2.19
CA THR A 199 7.34 25.05 2.01
C THR A 199 8.05 24.95 3.36
N PHE A 200 8.39 23.74 3.77
CA PHE A 200 9.27 23.52 4.91
C PHE A 200 10.71 23.55 4.41
N ASN A 201 11.49 24.50 4.90
CA ASN A 201 12.89 24.67 4.53
C ASN A 201 13.77 24.15 5.66
N PHE A 202 14.77 23.33 5.34
CA PHE A 202 15.86 23.02 6.25
C PHE A 202 17.13 23.67 5.72
N HIS A 203 17.72 24.58 6.50
CA HIS A 203 18.89 25.37 6.10
C HIS A 203 18.84 25.86 4.64
N LYS A 204 17.75 26.55 4.27
CA LYS A 204 17.50 27.13 2.93
C LYS A 204 17.18 26.13 1.81
N LEU A 205 17.24 24.82 2.05
CA LEU A 205 16.79 23.80 1.10
C LEU A 205 15.30 23.50 1.31
N PRO A 206 14.44 23.64 0.28
CA PRO A 206 13.04 23.27 0.39
C PRO A 206 12.91 21.73 0.45
N LEU A 207 12.65 21.18 1.64
CA LEU A 207 12.51 19.74 1.86
C LEU A 207 11.19 19.22 1.29
N PHE A 208 10.07 19.76 1.80
CA PHE A 208 8.74 19.31 1.40
C PHE A 208 7.71 20.45 1.50
N ARG A 209 6.65 20.36 0.70
CA ARG A 209 5.53 21.29 0.72
C ARG A 209 4.33 20.61 1.38
N ILE A 210 3.86 21.18 2.49
CA ILE A 210 2.66 20.70 3.18
C ILE A 210 1.51 21.65 2.85
N PRO A 211 0.28 21.14 2.59
CA PRO A 211 -0.89 22.01 2.49
C PRO A 211 -1.02 22.88 3.76
N THR A 212 -1.14 24.20 3.62
CA THR A 212 -1.26 25.14 4.76
C THR A 212 -2.36 24.76 5.72
N ILE A 213 -3.40 24.11 5.20
CA ILE A 213 -4.54 23.70 5.99
C ILE A 213 -4.22 22.65 7.06
N LEU A 214 -3.22 21.80 6.82
CA LEU A 214 -2.76 20.82 7.80
C LEU A 214 -2.16 21.50 9.04
N ARG A 215 -1.85 22.80 8.98
CA ARG A 215 -1.41 23.61 10.14
C ARG A 215 -2.57 24.25 10.91
N ARG A 216 -3.80 24.25 10.37
CA ARG A 216 -4.96 24.81 11.09
C ARG A 216 -5.29 23.88 12.26
N LYS A 217 -5.44 24.43 13.48
CA LYS A 217 -5.73 23.65 14.70
C LYS A 217 -6.88 22.64 14.52
N ARG A 218 -7.96 23.06 13.84
CA ARG A 218 -9.15 22.21 13.55
C ARG A 218 -8.88 20.99 12.66
N VAL A 219 -7.75 20.93 11.96
CA VAL A 219 -7.34 19.81 11.10
C VAL A 219 -6.14 19.08 11.71
N PHE A 220 -5.17 19.84 12.20
CA PHE A 220 -3.96 19.32 12.81
C PHE A 220 -4.24 18.48 14.06
N ILE A 221 -5.10 18.97 14.97
CA ILE A 221 -5.41 18.25 16.22
C ILE A 221 -6.07 16.90 15.94
N PRO A 222 -7.15 16.81 15.12
CA PRO A 222 -7.69 15.51 14.73
C PRO A 222 -6.67 14.58 14.08
N LEU A 223 -5.77 15.09 13.23
CA LEU A 223 -4.73 14.27 12.62
C LEU A 223 -3.72 13.72 13.64
N ILE A 224 -3.35 14.50 14.66
CA ILE A 224 -2.55 14.00 15.78
C ILE A 224 -3.31 12.90 16.52
N ILE A 225 -4.58 13.13 16.88
CA ILE A 225 -5.40 12.15 17.60
C ILE A 225 -5.50 10.84 16.81
N ILE A 226 -5.78 10.93 15.50
CA ILE A 226 -5.83 9.76 14.60
C ILE A 226 -4.47 9.06 14.53
N SER A 227 -3.37 9.82 14.41
CA SER A 227 -2.02 9.25 14.33
C SER A 227 -1.63 8.54 15.63
N VAL A 228 -1.91 9.15 16.78
CA VAL A 228 -1.70 8.54 18.10
C VAL A 228 -2.58 7.30 18.26
N GLY A 229 -3.86 7.38 17.89
CA GLY A 229 -4.77 6.24 17.90
C GLY A 229 -4.29 5.09 17.01
N PHE A 230 -3.73 5.39 15.83
CA PHE A 230 -3.15 4.39 14.94
C PHE A 230 -1.87 3.75 15.53
N VAL A 231 -1.04 4.52 16.24
CA VAL A 231 0.12 3.99 16.97
C VAL A 231 -0.32 3.06 18.09
N ILE A 232 -1.32 3.47 18.89
CA ILE A 232 -1.88 2.63 19.96
C ILE A 232 -2.48 1.34 19.39
N PHE A 233 -3.26 1.43 18.31
CA PHE A 233 -3.77 0.27 17.59
C PHE A 233 -2.63 -0.64 17.11
N SER A 234 -1.59 -0.07 16.52
CA SER A 234 -0.43 -0.83 16.02
C SER A 234 0.32 -1.55 17.14
N GLN A 235 0.47 -0.92 18.31
CA GLN A 235 1.04 -1.55 19.51
C GLN A 235 0.17 -2.70 20.01
N LYS A 236 -1.15 -2.51 20.06
CA LYS A 236 -2.10 -3.57 20.44
C LYS A 236 -1.98 -4.80 19.53
N VAL A 237 -1.94 -4.59 18.21
CA VAL A 237 -1.77 -5.68 17.23
C VAL A 237 -0.48 -6.47 17.47
N ILE A 238 0.63 -5.78 17.77
CA ILE A 238 1.91 -6.45 18.05
C ILE A 238 1.81 -7.25 19.36
N ASN A 239 1.25 -6.66 20.42
CA ASN A 239 1.09 -7.33 21.70
C ASN A 239 0.20 -8.58 21.60
N ASN A 240 -0.91 -8.49 20.85
CA ASN A 240 -1.80 -9.63 20.59
C ASN A 240 -1.05 -10.77 19.90
N ARG A 241 -0.23 -10.46 18.88
CA ARG A 241 0.60 -11.48 18.20
C ARG A 241 1.63 -12.10 19.14
N LEU A 242 2.32 -11.29 19.94
CA LEU A 242 3.31 -11.79 20.89
C LEU A 242 2.67 -12.71 21.94
N ALA A 243 1.48 -12.34 22.42
CA ALA A 243 0.71 -13.15 23.36
C ALA A 243 0.26 -14.48 22.73
N ALA A 244 -0.28 -14.45 21.50
CA ALA A 244 -0.72 -15.64 20.77
C ALA A 244 0.40 -16.68 20.59
N PHE A 245 1.62 -16.24 20.35
CA PHE A 245 2.78 -17.13 20.22
C PHE A 245 3.44 -17.54 21.55
N GLY A 246 2.96 -17.04 22.70
CA GLY A 246 3.45 -17.45 24.02
C GLY A 246 4.92 -17.12 24.30
N TYR A 247 5.51 -16.16 23.60
CA TYR A 247 6.93 -15.89 23.66
C TYR A 247 7.36 -15.22 24.97
N LYS A 248 8.22 -15.89 25.74
CA LYS A 248 8.79 -15.38 27.01
C LYS A 248 9.99 -14.45 26.80
N ASP A 249 10.79 -14.66 25.75
CA ASP A 249 11.91 -13.78 25.37
C ASP A 249 11.76 -13.29 23.92
N THR A 250 10.92 -12.26 23.75
CA THR A 250 10.61 -11.64 22.46
C THR A 250 11.86 -11.15 21.71
N LEU A 251 12.85 -10.62 22.43
CA LEU A 251 14.01 -9.99 21.79
C LEU A 251 14.91 -11.04 21.14
N THR A 252 15.17 -12.16 21.81
CA THR A 252 15.96 -13.25 21.25
C THR A 252 15.28 -13.89 20.03
N ILE A 253 13.96 -14.07 20.08
CA ILE A 253 13.20 -14.59 18.94
C ILE A 253 13.26 -13.63 17.75
N TRP A 254 13.22 -12.32 18.00
CA TRP A 254 13.36 -11.32 16.94
C TRP A 254 14.78 -11.25 16.38
N GLU A 255 15.82 -11.40 17.21
CA GLU A 255 17.20 -11.52 16.73
C GLU A 255 17.32 -12.69 15.75
N TYR A 256 16.76 -13.85 16.10
CA TYR A 256 16.75 -15.03 15.25
C TYR A 256 15.93 -14.83 13.97
N TYR A 257 14.64 -14.49 14.09
CA TYR A 257 13.71 -14.41 12.96
C TYR A 257 14.10 -13.31 11.96
N HIS A 258 14.45 -12.11 12.45
CA HIS A 258 14.85 -10.99 11.61
C HIS A 258 16.33 -11.03 11.20
N GLU A 259 17.09 -12.00 11.73
CA GLU A 259 18.56 -12.07 11.61
C GLU A 259 19.18 -10.71 11.90
N THR A 260 18.95 -10.26 13.13
CA THR A 260 19.48 -9.01 13.65
C THR A 260 20.24 -9.28 14.93
N LYS A 261 21.20 -8.41 15.23
CA LYS A 261 21.87 -8.34 16.52
C LYS A 261 21.41 -7.06 17.20
N ILE A 262 20.55 -7.20 18.21
CA ILE A 262 20.01 -6.11 19.00
C ILE A 262 21.08 -5.66 20.00
N ASP A 263 21.23 -4.34 20.13
CA ASP A 263 22.24 -3.72 20.98
C ASP A 263 22.10 -4.18 22.44
N LYS A 264 23.24 -4.47 23.08
CA LYS A 264 23.27 -4.97 24.47
C LYS A 264 22.60 -3.98 25.42
N ASP A 265 22.83 -2.70 25.23
CA ASP A 265 22.31 -1.63 26.10
C ASP A 265 20.78 -1.58 26.02
N PHE A 266 20.21 -1.65 24.81
CA PHE A 266 18.77 -1.71 24.62
C PHE A 266 18.16 -2.99 25.24
N LYS A 267 18.81 -4.15 25.08
CA LYS A 267 18.34 -5.39 25.73
C LYS A 267 18.35 -5.27 27.26
N GLN A 268 19.36 -4.62 27.84
CA GLN A 268 19.42 -4.39 29.28
C GLN A 268 18.35 -3.39 29.74
N GLU A 269 18.11 -2.32 28.97
CA GLU A 269 17.06 -1.33 29.24
C GLU A 269 15.68 -2.02 29.33
N VAL A 270 15.33 -2.82 28.32
CA VAL A 270 14.05 -3.55 28.27
C VAL A 270 13.93 -4.59 29.39
N LYS A 271 15.03 -5.22 29.81
CA LYS A 271 15.04 -6.21 30.90
C LYS A 271 14.93 -5.58 32.29
N ARG A 272 15.48 -4.37 32.48
CA ARG A 272 15.44 -3.62 33.75
C ARG A 272 14.12 -2.87 33.96
N GLU A 273 13.31 -2.71 32.91
CA GLU A 273 12.02 -2.05 33.00
C GLU A 273 10.99 -2.89 33.77
N ASN A 274 10.59 -2.40 34.94
CA ASN A 274 9.63 -3.05 35.84
C ASN A 274 8.19 -2.85 35.35
N SER A 275 7.91 -1.78 34.61
CA SER A 275 6.58 -1.53 34.06
C SER A 275 6.35 -2.33 32.79
N ILE A 276 5.43 -3.29 32.83
CA ILE A 276 5.02 -4.06 31.64
C ILE A 276 4.57 -3.15 30.49
N VAL A 277 3.96 -2.00 30.80
CA VAL A 277 3.50 -1.02 29.80
C VAL A 277 4.68 -0.36 29.09
N GLN A 278 5.69 0.10 29.84
CA GLN A 278 6.88 0.73 29.25
C GLN A 278 7.71 -0.28 28.47
N LYS A 279 7.87 -1.50 29.01
CA LYS A 279 8.53 -2.62 28.34
C LYS A 279 7.88 -2.92 26.99
N ASN A 280 6.55 -3.06 26.97
CA ASN A 280 5.78 -3.29 25.74
C ASN A 280 5.89 -2.11 24.76
N LYS A 281 5.95 -0.87 25.27
CA LYS A 281 6.13 0.32 24.45
C LYS A 281 7.51 0.33 23.76
N GLN A 282 8.58 0.01 24.48
CA GLN A 282 9.95 -0.10 23.92
C GLN A 282 10.02 -1.18 22.84
N ILE A 283 9.49 -2.38 23.13
CA ILE A 283 9.42 -3.51 22.19
C ILE A 283 8.57 -3.14 20.96
N GLY A 284 7.40 -2.54 21.16
CA GLY A 284 6.54 -2.08 20.08
C GLY A 284 7.19 -1.01 19.19
N MET A 285 7.96 -0.10 19.79
CA MET A 285 8.71 0.93 19.05
C MET A 285 9.87 0.32 18.25
N TYR A 286 10.60 -0.65 18.83
CA TYR A 286 11.59 -1.43 18.08
C TYR A 286 10.95 -2.10 16.86
N SER A 287 9.82 -2.79 17.06
CA SER A 287 9.09 -3.46 15.98
C SER A 287 8.71 -2.50 14.86
N LEU A 288 8.20 -1.31 15.22
CA LEU A 288 7.82 -0.30 14.26
C LEU A 288 9.04 0.21 13.46
N LYS A 289 10.16 0.49 14.12
CA LYS A 289 11.41 0.89 13.47
C LYS A 289 11.95 -0.20 12.55
N HIS A 290 11.92 -1.45 13.00
CA HIS A 290 12.27 -2.61 12.18
C HIS A 290 11.40 -2.70 10.94
N TYR A 291 10.08 -2.54 11.11
CA TYR A 291 9.11 -2.57 10.01
C TYR A 291 9.45 -1.56 8.91
N PHE A 292 9.96 -0.37 9.25
CA PHE A 292 10.37 0.64 8.27
C PHE A 292 11.80 0.49 7.73
N SER A 293 12.65 -0.35 8.34
CA SER A 293 14.08 -0.44 7.99
C SER A 293 14.48 -1.77 7.33
N HIS A 294 13.78 -2.86 7.62
CA HIS A 294 14.19 -4.22 7.21
C HIS A 294 14.26 -4.43 5.69
N SER A 295 13.36 -3.81 4.94
CA SER A 295 13.04 -4.23 3.58
C SER A 295 14.22 -4.14 2.58
N VAL A 296 15.16 -3.20 2.78
CA VAL A 296 16.40 -3.10 1.99
C VAL A 296 17.36 -4.25 2.33
N PHE A 297 17.49 -4.64 3.60
CA PHE A 297 18.32 -5.77 3.99
C PHE A 297 17.72 -7.09 3.53
N GLU A 298 16.41 -7.24 3.59
CA GLU A 298 15.74 -8.42 3.02
C GLU A 298 15.87 -8.47 1.50
N TYR A 299 15.91 -7.32 0.82
CA TYR A 299 16.27 -7.28 -0.60
C TYR A 299 17.70 -7.78 -0.84
N VAL A 300 18.67 -7.35 -0.03
CA VAL A 300 20.07 -7.82 -0.14
C VAL A 300 20.16 -9.34 0.05
N ARG A 301 19.51 -9.88 1.09
CA ARG A 301 19.46 -11.33 1.34
C ARG A 301 18.78 -12.09 0.21
N LEU A 302 17.66 -11.57 -0.29
CA LEU A 302 16.94 -12.14 -1.42
C LEU A 302 17.84 -12.25 -2.66
N VAL A 303 18.50 -11.16 -3.07
CA VAL A 303 19.35 -11.18 -4.28
C VAL A 303 20.54 -12.14 -4.11
N ASN A 304 21.12 -12.25 -2.91
CA ASN A 304 22.20 -13.21 -2.64
C ASN A 304 21.73 -14.67 -2.54
N HIS A 305 20.45 -14.88 -2.21
CA HIS A 305 19.86 -16.21 -2.14
C HIS A 305 19.48 -16.76 -3.52
N LEU A 306 19.12 -15.88 -4.46
CA LEU A 306 18.71 -16.26 -5.80
C LEU A 306 19.92 -16.71 -6.65
N GLU A 307 19.79 -17.88 -7.26
CA GLU A 307 20.79 -18.45 -8.17
C GLU A 307 20.81 -17.76 -9.54
N SER A 308 19.66 -17.28 -10.02
CA SER A 308 19.51 -16.59 -11.30
C SER A 308 19.43 -15.07 -11.11
N SER A 309 20.25 -14.35 -11.86
CA SER A 309 20.21 -12.89 -11.94
C SER A 309 19.30 -12.35 -13.06
N TYR A 310 18.73 -13.21 -13.90
CA TYR A 310 17.91 -12.84 -15.06
C TYR A 310 16.40 -12.93 -14.82
N GLY A 311 15.98 -13.35 -13.62
CA GLY A 311 14.59 -13.57 -13.23
C GLY A 311 14.16 -15.03 -13.36
N TYR A 312 13.07 -15.36 -12.67
CA TYR A 312 12.49 -16.70 -12.56
C TYR A 312 11.10 -16.78 -13.19
N TYR A 313 10.29 -15.73 -12.98
CA TYR A 313 8.84 -15.87 -13.07
C TYR A 313 8.16 -14.86 -14.00
N TYR A 314 8.91 -13.88 -14.54
CA TYR A 314 8.47 -12.96 -15.60
C TYR A 314 7.14 -12.25 -15.33
N GLY A 315 6.83 -12.00 -14.05
CA GLY A 315 5.62 -11.31 -13.58
C GLY A 315 4.65 -12.22 -12.83
N LEU A 316 4.83 -13.54 -12.85
CA LEU A 316 3.97 -14.48 -12.14
C LEU A 316 4.00 -14.25 -10.63
N PHE A 317 5.13 -13.83 -10.07
CA PHE A 317 5.29 -13.63 -8.63
C PHE A 317 4.58 -12.36 -8.15
N GLU A 318 4.94 -11.20 -8.71
CA GLU A 318 4.35 -9.90 -8.32
C GLU A 318 2.85 -9.85 -8.63
N PHE A 319 2.44 -10.38 -9.79
CA PHE A 319 1.05 -10.30 -10.27
C PHE A 319 0.22 -11.55 -10.00
N TYR A 320 0.69 -12.44 -9.11
CA TYR A 320 -0.03 -13.67 -8.77
C TYR A 320 -1.50 -13.44 -8.40
N THR A 321 -1.82 -12.31 -7.76
CA THR A 321 -3.20 -11.92 -7.43
C THR A 321 -4.16 -11.97 -8.63
N PHE A 322 -3.70 -11.60 -9.84
CA PHE A 322 -4.49 -11.66 -11.06
C PHE A 322 -4.41 -13.04 -11.72
N ILE A 323 -3.26 -13.69 -11.63
CA ILE A 323 -2.98 -14.90 -12.40
C ILE A 323 -3.56 -16.14 -11.73
N LYS A 324 -3.68 -16.17 -10.39
CA LYS A 324 -4.27 -17.29 -9.64
C LYS A 324 -5.69 -17.67 -10.06
N PHE A 325 -6.43 -16.77 -10.71
CA PHE A 325 -7.74 -17.09 -11.29
C PHE A 325 -7.65 -18.06 -12.47
N ALA A 326 -6.53 -18.06 -13.20
CA ALA A 326 -6.26 -19.04 -14.25
C ALA A 326 -6.18 -20.46 -13.65
N LYS A 327 -5.61 -20.62 -12.44
CA LYS A 327 -5.58 -21.90 -11.72
C LYS A 327 -6.99 -22.42 -11.43
N ILE A 328 -7.90 -21.53 -11.01
CA ILE A 328 -9.29 -21.87 -10.70
C ILE A 328 -10.05 -22.37 -11.94
N ILE A 329 -9.74 -21.86 -13.12
CA ILE A 329 -10.36 -22.27 -14.39
C ILE A 329 -9.60 -23.41 -15.10
N GLY A 330 -8.61 -24.03 -14.43
CA GLY A 330 -7.94 -25.24 -14.89
C GLY A 330 -6.62 -25.05 -15.64
N PHE A 331 -6.04 -23.85 -15.67
CA PHE A 331 -4.68 -23.68 -16.20
C PHE A 331 -3.64 -24.20 -15.20
N ASP A 332 -2.63 -24.90 -15.74
CA ASP A 332 -1.47 -25.36 -14.98
C ASP A 332 -0.53 -24.19 -14.72
N ILE A 333 -0.72 -23.53 -13.57
CA ILE A 333 0.13 -22.45 -13.08
C ILE A 333 0.60 -22.74 -11.66
N PRO A 334 1.83 -22.33 -11.29
CA PRO A 334 2.35 -22.58 -9.95
C PRO A 334 1.46 -21.98 -8.85
N SER A 335 1.37 -22.63 -7.69
CA SER A 335 0.72 -22.05 -6.50
C SER A 335 1.56 -20.90 -5.93
N PHE A 336 0.98 -20.06 -5.06
CA PHE A 336 1.78 -19.03 -4.39
C PHE A 336 2.86 -19.67 -3.51
N SER A 337 2.55 -20.81 -2.89
CA SER A 337 3.52 -21.56 -2.10
C SER A 337 4.73 -21.96 -2.93
N GLU A 338 4.51 -22.57 -4.10
CA GLU A 338 5.58 -22.95 -5.05
C GLU A 338 6.38 -21.72 -5.51
N LEU A 339 5.70 -20.64 -5.90
CA LEU A 339 6.39 -19.40 -6.30
C LEU A 339 7.24 -18.83 -5.17
N ASN A 340 6.82 -19.00 -3.91
CA ASN A 340 7.47 -18.44 -2.74
C ASN A 340 8.64 -19.31 -2.23
N GLU A 341 8.92 -20.47 -2.83
CA GLU A 341 10.08 -21.31 -2.50
C GLU A 341 11.42 -20.62 -2.85
N VAL A 342 11.42 -19.72 -3.84
CA VAL A 342 12.63 -18.95 -4.20
C VAL A 342 12.83 -17.72 -3.29
N SER A 343 11.87 -17.40 -2.44
CA SER A 343 11.99 -16.29 -1.50
C SER A 343 12.89 -16.70 -0.34
N TYR A 344 13.91 -15.90 -0.05
CA TYR A 344 14.79 -16.15 1.10
C TYR A 344 14.02 -16.29 2.42
N LYS A 345 13.06 -15.40 2.67
CA LYS A 345 12.15 -15.45 3.83
C LYS A 345 10.70 -15.26 3.40
N PRO A 346 9.90 -16.35 3.38
CA PRO A 346 8.46 -16.27 3.18
C PRO A 346 7.79 -15.25 4.12
N ALA A 347 6.82 -14.51 3.59
CA ALA A 347 5.99 -13.56 4.35
C ALA A 347 6.74 -12.41 5.07
N VAL A 348 8.01 -12.17 4.74
CA VAL A 348 8.74 -10.96 5.14
C VAL A 348 8.74 -9.97 3.98
N TYR A 349 8.42 -8.71 4.26
CA TYR A 349 8.36 -7.70 3.22
C TYR A 349 9.77 -7.30 2.77
N THR A 350 9.94 -7.15 1.46
CA THR A 350 11.12 -6.51 0.87
C THR A 350 10.74 -5.12 0.35
N THR A 351 11.71 -4.43 -0.26
CA THR A 351 11.43 -3.27 -1.11
C THR A 351 10.44 -3.63 -2.23
N PHE A 352 9.83 -2.62 -2.86
CA PHE A 352 9.06 -2.78 -4.10
C PHE A 352 9.84 -3.55 -5.19
N TRP A 353 11.17 -3.42 -5.19
CA TRP A 353 12.03 -4.02 -6.19
C TRP A 353 12.38 -5.49 -5.93
N GLY A 354 12.06 -6.06 -4.76
CA GLY A 354 12.40 -7.46 -4.42
C GLY A 354 11.68 -8.48 -5.28
N PRO A 355 10.35 -8.63 -5.14
CA PRO A 355 9.49 -9.40 -6.04
C PRO A 355 9.74 -9.10 -7.52
N PHE A 356 9.97 -7.84 -7.84
CA PHE A 356 10.28 -7.42 -9.21
C PHE A 356 11.62 -8.00 -9.72
N PHE A 357 12.62 -8.15 -8.84
CA PHE A 357 13.87 -8.83 -9.16
C PHE A 357 13.69 -10.35 -9.27
N ILE A 358 12.82 -10.96 -8.46
CA ILE A 358 12.43 -12.38 -8.65
C ILE A 358 11.85 -12.56 -10.05
N ASP A 359 10.94 -11.69 -10.47
CA ASP A 359 10.28 -11.81 -11.76
C ASP A 359 11.21 -11.53 -12.94
N PHE A 360 11.99 -10.45 -12.90
CA PHE A 360 12.69 -9.93 -14.09
C PHE A 360 14.21 -9.82 -13.94
N GLY A 361 14.76 -10.09 -12.76
CA GLY A 361 16.18 -9.93 -12.47
C GLY A 361 16.73 -8.58 -12.93
N VAL A 362 17.92 -8.59 -13.53
CA VAL A 362 18.56 -7.40 -14.12
C VAL A 362 17.78 -6.82 -15.31
N PHE A 363 16.94 -7.60 -16.01
CA PHE A 363 16.11 -7.05 -17.09
C PHE A 363 15.00 -6.12 -16.59
N GLY A 364 14.68 -6.17 -15.29
CA GLY A 364 13.80 -5.20 -14.67
C GLY A 364 14.29 -3.75 -14.83
N PHE A 365 15.57 -3.52 -15.18
CA PHE A 365 16.12 -2.20 -15.49
C PHE A 365 15.31 -1.48 -16.58
N ILE A 366 14.98 -2.18 -17.67
CA ILE A 366 14.19 -1.63 -18.78
C ILE A 366 12.77 -1.34 -18.31
N ILE A 367 12.18 -2.26 -17.56
CA ILE A 367 10.80 -2.14 -17.05
C ILE A 367 10.72 -0.98 -16.05
N SER A 368 11.72 -0.80 -15.19
CA SER A 368 11.82 0.32 -14.25
C SER A 368 11.84 1.67 -14.99
N PHE A 369 12.62 1.78 -16.07
CA PHE A 369 12.60 2.96 -16.93
C PHE A 369 11.22 3.22 -17.56
N ILE A 370 10.56 2.18 -18.07
CA ILE A 370 9.21 2.28 -18.63
C ILE A 370 8.19 2.69 -17.55
N LEU A 371 8.29 2.13 -16.35
CA LEU A 371 7.45 2.46 -15.20
C LEU A 371 7.64 3.92 -14.79
N GLY A 372 8.88 4.43 -14.82
CA GLY A 372 9.19 5.84 -14.66
C GLY A 372 8.46 6.72 -15.69
N ARG A 373 8.57 6.38 -16.98
CA ARG A 373 7.86 7.10 -18.05
C ARG A 373 6.34 7.09 -17.87
N PHE A 374 5.78 5.91 -17.56
CA PHE A 374 4.36 5.73 -17.32
C PHE A 374 3.88 6.57 -16.13
N THR A 375 4.58 6.49 -15.00
CA THR A 375 4.30 7.27 -13.79
C THR A 375 4.30 8.76 -14.07
N LYS A 376 5.32 9.27 -14.79
CA LYS A 376 5.38 10.69 -15.14
C LYS A 376 4.22 11.11 -16.03
N ARG A 377 3.84 10.31 -17.01
CA ARG A 377 2.68 10.58 -17.87
C ARG A 377 1.40 10.66 -17.05
N MET A 378 1.18 9.73 -16.12
CA MET A 378 0.00 9.74 -15.24
C MET A 378 0.01 10.96 -14.31
N TYR A 379 1.15 11.28 -13.69
CA TYR A 379 1.32 12.49 -12.89
C TYR A 379 0.97 13.76 -13.67
N LEU A 380 1.51 13.92 -14.89
CA LEU A 380 1.26 15.11 -15.71
C LEU A 380 -0.21 15.21 -16.10
N LYS A 381 -0.83 14.11 -16.57
CA LYS A 381 -2.27 14.09 -16.90
C LYS A 381 -3.14 14.37 -15.68
N ALA A 382 -2.80 13.81 -14.53
CA ALA A 382 -3.50 14.05 -13.27
C ALA A 382 -3.39 15.52 -12.85
N ARG A 383 -2.22 16.15 -13.03
CA ARG A 383 -2.00 17.57 -12.73
C ARG A 383 -2.82 18.50 -13.61
N GLU A 384 -3.00 18.15 -14.88
CA GLU A 384 -3.89 18.85 -15.82
C GLU A 384 -5.39 18.55 -15.56
N GLY A 385 -5.69 17.60 -14.68
CA GLY A 385 -7.04 17.34 -14.15
C GLY A 385 -7.79 16.17 -14.78
N SER A 386 -7.09 15.28 -15.50
CA SER A 386 -7.68 14.01 -15.96
C SER A 386 -8.05 13.13 -14.78
N GLU A 387 -9.35 12.86 -14.60
CA GLU A 387 -9.84 12.05 -13.48
C GLU A 387 -9.31 10.61 -13.52
N SER A 388 -9.27 9.99 -14.70
CA SER A 388 -8.68 8.65 -14.88
C SER A 388 -7.20 8.59 -14.47
N ALA A 389 -6.44 9.63 -14.81
CA ALA A 389 -5.03 9.70 -14.43
C ALA A 389 -4.85 9.96 -12.93
N ILE A 390 -5.76 10.71 -12.28
CA ILE A 390 -5.75 10.91 -10.83
C ILE A 390 -5.93 9.56 -10.12
N LEU A 391 -6.86 8.71 -10.56
CA LEU A 391 -7.07 7.39 -9.96
C LEU A 391 -5.80 6.52 -10.03
N ILE A 392 -5.21 6.39 -11.23
CA ILE A 392 -3.97 5.63 -11.43
C ILE A 392 -2.83 6.23 -10.61
N TYR A 393 -2.67 7.56 -10.66
CA TYR A 393 -1.56 8.21 -9.98
C TYR A 393 -1.68 8.10 -8.46
N ALA A 394 -2.89 8.15 -7.89
CA ALA A 394 -3.10 7.92 -6.46
C ALA A 394 -2.61 6.55 -6.00
N PHE A 395 -2.88 5.50 -6.79
CA PHE A 395 -2.38 4.15 -6.54
C PHE A 395 -0.85 4.08 -6.61
N ILE A 396 -0.27 4.55 -7.73
CA ILE A 396 1.19 4.50 -7.97
C ILE A 396 1.97 5.36 -6.97
N ALA A 397 1.45 6.53 -6.61
CA ALA A 397 2.10 7.45 -5.67
C ALA A 397 2.33 6.80 -4.30
N VAL A 398 1.37 6.01 -3.82
CA VAL A 398 1.48 5.30 -2.54
C VAL A 398 2.51 4.18 -2.61
N ILE A 399 2.57 3.45 -3.73
CA ILE A 399 3.59 2.43 -3.98
C ILE A 399 4.99 3.05 -3.98
N ILE A 400 5.19 4.15 -4.71
CA ILE A 400 6.48 4.85 -4.75
C ILE A 400 6.89 5.35 -3.37
N LEU A 401 5.94 5.93 -2.61
CA LEU A 401 6.20 6.40 -1.25
C LEU A 401 6.64 5.28 -0.31
N ALA A 402 6.13 4.06 -0.52
CA ALA A 402 6.47 2.89 0.29
C ALA A 402 7.67 2.07 -0.21
N SER A 403 8.13 2.34 -1.43
CA SER A 403 9.03 1.47 -2.19
C SER A 403 10.31 1.01 -1.47
N PHE A 404 10.90 1.82 -0.58
CA PHE A 404 12.10 1.45 0.18
C PHE A 404 11.85 0.67 1.47
N PHE A 405 10.61 0.59 1.96
CA PHE A 405 10.31 -0.05 3.24
C PHE A 405 9.21 -1.11 3.20
N VAL A 406 8.35 -1.14 2.17
CA VAL A 406 7.40 -2.23 1.94
C VAL A 406 6.89 -2.25 0.51
N ASN A 407 6.76 -3.43 -0.08
CA ASN A 407 6.03 -3.59 -1.34
C ASN A 407 4.50 -3.52 -1.12
N LEU A 408 3.89 -2.37 -1.48
CA LEU A 408 2.42 -2.22 -1.46
C LEU A 408 1.75 -2.69 -2.76
N ALA A 409 2.51 -3.07 -3.78
CA ALA A 409 2.03 -3.56 -5.07
C ALA A 409 1.84 -5.09 -5.10
N MET A 410 1.59 -5.72 -3.94
CA MET A 410 1.34 -7.15 -3.83
C MET A 410 0.04 -7.48 -3.10
N GLY A 411 -0.37 -8.75 -3.21
CA GLY A 411 -1.47 -9.32 -2.44
C GLY A 411 -2.80 -8.60 -2.71
N GLY A 412 -3.57 -8.37 -1.64
CA GLY A 412 -4.91 -7.78 -1.75
C GLY A 412 -4.96 -6.33 -2.27
N ASN A 413 -3.85 -5.59 -2.18
CA ASN A 413 -3.81 -4.19 -2.65
C ASN A 413 -3.94 -4.12 -4.18
N LEU A 414 -3.50 -5.14 -4.91
CA LEU A 414 -3.62 -5.20 -6.37
C LEU A 414 -5.09 -5.23 -6.84
N TYR A 415 -6.04 -5.68 -6.02
CA TYR A 415 -7.46 -5.63 -6.39
C TYR A 415 -8.00 -4.20 -6.57
N PHE A 416 -7.37 -3.19 -5.96
CA PHE A 416 -7.73 -1.79 -6.22
C PHE A 416 -7.42 -1.38 -7.66
N LEU A 417 -6.40 -1.98 -8.28
CA LEU A 417 -6.06 -1.71 -9.66
C LEU A 417 -7.17 -2.16 -10.63
N ASN A 418 -7.84 -3.29 -10.34
CA ASN A 418 -9.03 -3.73 -11.09
C ASN A 418 -10.16 -2.70 -11.02
N ALA A 419 -10.49 -2.25 -9.81
CA ALA A 419 -11.54 -1.25 -9.61
C ALA A 419 -11.19 0.07 -10.34
N ILE A 420 -9.92 0.48 -10.33
CA ILE A 420 -9.43 1.64 -11.08
C ILE A 420 -9.60 1.42 -12.59
N PHE A 421 -9.13 0.31 -13.14
CA PHE A 421 -9.22 0.06 -14.57
C PHE A 421 -10.66 0.00 -15.07
N ILE A 422 -11.53 -0.71 -14.36
CA ILE A 422 -12.95 -0.79 -14.70
C ILE A 422 -13.59 0.60 -14.60
N SER A 423 -13.30 1.38 -13.55
CA SER A 423 -13.78 2.77 -13.44
C SER A 423 -13.33 3.64 -14.61
N ILE A 424 -12.12 3.45 -15.12
CA ILE A 424 -11.61 4.17 -16.30
C ILE A 424 -12.36 3.75 -17.57
N LEU A 425 -12.68 2.46 -17.72
CA LEU A 425 -13.52 1.99 -18.83
C LEU A 425 -14.91 2.64 -18.79
N PHE A 426 -15.54 2.69 -17.61
CA PHE A 426 -16.81 3.42 -17.43
C PHE A 426 -16.68 4.90 -17.80
N ILE A 427 -15.64 5.58 -17.31
CA ILE A 427 -15.38 7.00 -17.65
C ILE A 427 -15.23 7.20 -19.15
N LYS A 428 -14.50 6.31 -19.83
CA LYS A 428 -14.19 6.44 -21.26
C LYS A 428 -15.37 6.08 -22.16
N PHE A 429 -16.05 4.98 -21.87
CA PHE A 429 -16.99 4.35 -22.81
C PHE A 429 -18.46 4.51 -22.42
N TRP A 430 -18.80 4.87 -21.18
CA TRP A 430 -20.21 5.07 -20.82
C TRP A 430 -20.83 6.24 -21.62
N PRO A 431 -22.08 6.14 -22.11
CA PRO A 431 -22.71 7.19 -22.89
C PRO A 431 -22.84 8.52 -22.12
N ASN A 432 -22.64 9.65 -22.80
CA ASN A 432 -22.82 10.99 -22.21
C ASN A 432 -24.30 11.36 -21.99
N LYS A 433 -25.20 10.73 -22.75
CA LYS A 433 -26.65 10.88 -22.65
C LYS A 433 -27.24 9.49 -22.40
N THR A 434 -27.62 9.25 -21.16
CA THR A 434 -28.45 8.11 -20.77
C THR A 434 -29.58 8.70 -19.95
N VAL A 435 -30.81 8.56 -20.46
CA VAL A 435 -32.01 9.00 -19.75
C VAL A 435 -32.26 7.95 -18.67
N ILE A 436 -31.76 8.22 -17.47
CA ILE A 436 -32.17 7.49 -16.27
C ILE A 436 -32.64 8.56 -15.29
N THR A 437 -33.96 8.67 -15.14
CA THR A 437 -34.58 9.42 -14.05
C THR A 437 -34.26 8.70 -12.74
N VAL A 438 -33.40 9.30 -11.91
CA VAL A 438 -33.06 8.82 -10.56
C VAL A 438 -33.77 9.65 -9.50
#